data_AF-A0A9X2I5Q2-F1
#
_entry.id   AF-A0A9X2I5Q2-F1
#
_cell.length_a   1.000
_cell.length_b   1.000
_cell.length_c   1.000
_cell.angle_alpha   90.00
_cell.angle_beta   90.00
_cell.angle_gamma   90.00
#
_symmetry.space_group_name_H-M   'P 1'
#
loop_
_entity.id
_entity.type
_entity.pdbx_description
1 polymer ?
#
loop_
_entity_poly.entity_id
_entity_poly.type
_entity_poly.pdbx_seq_one_letter_code
_entity_poly.pdbx_strand_id
1 'polypeptide(L)'
;MKGLMGKGCIALVILGLCAPLQAELYRWTDSDGKVHYSDRKPNHDEAPEVEKQELKAVNIDTSSDTTRAMRQVFPDRPPPKDNASDAEKQQRQAQIEAHCREAKRYLRDITGPVQFLDEDGNMMDVSERERKAHQAEMEKYVKEHCS
;
A
#
# COMPACT_ATOMS: atom_id res chain seq x y z
N MET A 1 -16.30 -13.17 -71.53
CA MET A 1 -15.96 -12.51 -70.25
C MET A 1 -14.45 -12.31 -70.21
N LYS A 2 -13.98 -11.14 -70.67
CA LYS A 2 -12.59 -10.69 -70.55
C LYS A 2 -12.49 -9.96 -69.20
N GLY A 3 -11.49 -10.28 -68.37
CA GLY A 3 -11.27 -9.47 -67.15
C GLY A 3 -10.59 -10.13 -65.96
N LEU A 4 -10.11 -11.38 -66.07
CA LEU A 4 -9.44 -12.05 -64.95
C LEU A 4 -7.96 -12.39 -65.19
N MET A 5 -7.31 -11.75 -66.17
CA MET A 5 -5.86 -11.87 -66.40
C MET A 5 -5.05 -10.65 -65.94
N GLY A 6 -5.70 -9.52 -65.61
CA GLY A 6 -5.02 -8.29 -65.18
C GLY A 6 -4.81 -8.18 -63.66
N LYS A 7 -5.67 -8.78 -62.83
CA LYS A 7 -5.62 -8.63 -61.37
C LYS A 7 -4.67 -9.63 -60.69
N GLY A 8 -4.52 -10.83 -61.27
CA GLY A 8 -3.61 -11.86 -60.75
C GLY A 8 -2.14 -11.45 -60.87
N CYS A 9 -1.76 -10.85 -62.00
CA CYS A 9 -0.39 -10.36 -62.22
C CYS A 9 -0.04 -9.19 -61.30
N ILE A 10 -0.99 -8.29 -61.00
CA ILE A 10 -0.76 -7.17 -60.08
C ILE A 10 -0.56 -7.68 -58.64
N ALA A 11 -1.36 -8.65 -58.19
CA ALA A 11 -1.22 -9.24 -56.86
C ALA A 11 0.09 -10.02 -56.68
N LEU A 12 0.56 -10.71 -57.73
CA LEU A 12 1.84 -11.43 -57.72
C LEU A 12 3.07 -10.51 -57.73
N VAL A 13 2.98 -9.34 -58.39
CA VAL A 13 4.05 -8.34 -58.39
C VAL A 13 4.19 -7.66 -57.02
N ILE A 14 3.08 -7.39 -56.32
CA ILE A 14 3.13 -6.75 -55.00
C ILE A 14 3.75 -7.67 -53.94
N LEU A 15 3.56 -8.99 -54.03
CA LEU A 15 4.10 -9.94 -53.06
C LEU A 15 5.62 -10.17 -53.20
N GLY A 16 6.20 -9.85 -54.37
CA GLY A 16 7.63 -10.01 -54.64
C GLY A 16 8.54 -8.90 -54.12
N LEU A 17 7.98 -7.77 -53.64
CA LEU A 17 8.79 -6.63 -53.17
C LEU A 17 9.18 -6.68 -51.68
N CYS A 18 8.72 -7.67 -50.92
CA CYS A 18 9.15 -7.86 -49.52
C CYS A 18 10.50 -8.59 -49.45
N ALA A 19 11.57 -7.91 -49.88
CA ALA A 19 12.91 -8.33 -49.49
C ALA A 19 13.08 -8.08 -47.98
N PRO A 20 13.59 -9.03 -47.18
CA PRO A 20 13.91 -8.76 -45.79
C PRO A 20 15.02 -7.72 -45.75
N LEU A 21 14.73 -6.50 -45.27
CA LEU A 21 15.76 -5.56 -44.86
C LEU A 21 16.53 -6.19 -43.70
N GLN A 22 17.69 -6.77 -43.98
CA GLN A 22 18.63 -7.20 -42.96
C GLN A 22 19.30 -5.94 -42.40
N ALA A 23 18.73 -5.41 -41.31
CA ALA A 23 19.37 -4.37 -40.54
C ALA A 23 20.48 -5.02 -39.71
N GLU A 24 21.73 -4.82 -40.12
CA GLU A 24 22.90 -5.29 -39.39
C GLU A 24 23.26 -4.26 -38.31
N LEU A 25 23.22 -4.68 -37.05
CA LEU A 25 23.63 -3.86 -35.91
C LEU A 25 25.07 -4.22 -35.54
N TYR A 26 25.99 -3.28 -35.76
CA TYR A 26 27.42 -3.47 -35.50
C TYR A 26 27.76 -3.01 -34.08
N ARG A 27 28.52 -3.83 -33.36
CA ARG A 27 29.07 -3.52 -32.04
C ARG A 27 30.59 -3.61 -32.07
N TRP A 28 31.27 -2.54 -31.67
CA TRP A 28 32.73 -2.56 -31.51
C TRP A 28 33.14 -1.86 -30.21
N THR A 29 34.39 -2.06 -29.82
CA THR A 29 34.98 -1.39 -28.65
C THR A 29 36.09 -0.48 -29.16
N ASP A 30 36.09 0.79 -28.75
CA ASP A 30 37.14 1.74 -29.14
C ASP A 30 38.43 1.54 -28.32
N SER A 31 39.46 2.34 -28.65
CA SER A 31 40.76 2.33 -27.96
C SER A 31 40.67 2.62 -26.46
N ASP A 32 39.60 3.29 -26.03
CA ASP A 32 39.35 3.67 -24.65
C ASP A 32 38.52 2.61 -23.89
N GLY A 33 38.23 1.48 -24.54
CA GLY A 33 37.45 0.39 -23.97
C GLY A 33 35.94 0.63 -23.95
N LYS A 34 35.44 1.66 -24.64
CA LYS A 34 34.01 1.98 -24.69
C LYS A 34 33.32 1.21 -25.81
N VAL A 35 32.16 0.66 -25.49
CA VAL A 35 31.36 -0.13 -26.41
C VAL A 35 30.40 0.78 -27.17
N HIS A 36 30.45 0.72 -28.51
CA HIS A 36 29.59 1.48 -29.41
C HIS A 36 28.70 0.55 -30.24
N TYR A 37 27.55 1.09 -30.67
CA TYR A 37 26.59 0.40 -31.53
C TYR A 37 26.19 1.31 -32.70
N SER A 38 26.21 0.80 -33.93
CA SER A 38 25.76 1.55 -35.11
C SER A 38 25.12 0.63 -36.14
N ASP A 39 24.18 1.19 -36.89
CA ASP A 39 23.59 0.65 -38.12
C ASP A 39 24.53 0.78 -39.34
N ARG A 40 25.67 1.46 -39.19
CA ARG A 40 26.70 1.61 -40.23
C ARG A 40 27.97 0.88 -39.84
N LYS A 41 28.51 0.10 -40.77
CA LYS A 41 29.80 -0.59 -40.62
C LYS A 41 30.90 0.46 -40.36
N PRO A 42 31.67 0.35 -39.27
CA PRO A 42 32.74 1.31 -38.97
C PRO A 42 33.81 1.27 -40.07
N ASN A 43 34.26 2.45 -40.53
CA ASN A 43 35.21 2.63 -41.64
C ASN A 43 36.66 2.24 -41.31
N HIS A 44 36.90 1.53 -40.21
CA HIS A 44 38.24 1.09 -39.83
C HIS A 44 38.40 -0.37 -40.27
N ASP A 45 39.39 -0.63 -41.13
CA ASP A 45 39.66 -1.89 -41.84
C ASP A 45 39.97 -3.12 -40.94
N GLU A 46 39.70 -3.06 -39.64
CA GLU A 46 39.97 -4.13 -38.67
C GLU A 46 38.81 -4.36 -37.70
N ALA A 47 37.57 -4.26 -38.17
CA ALA A 47 36.43 -4.76 -37.40
C ALA A 47 36.30 -6.29 -37.61
N PRO A 48 36.61 -7.14 -36.61
CA PRO A 48 36.43 -8.57 -36.74
C PRO A 48 34.94 -8.86 -36.98
N GLU A 49 34.67 -9.65 -38.02
CA GLU A 49 33.33 -10.16 -38.32
C GLU A 49 32.89 -11.02 -37.12
N VAL A 50 31.90 -10.52 -36.36
CA VAL A 50 31.42 -11.20 -35.17
C VAL A 50 30.58 -12.39 -35.62
N GLU A 51 31.14 -13.59 -35.46
CA GLU A 51 30.43 -14.85 -35.60
C GLU A 51 29.12 -14.82 -34.80
N LYS A 52 28.01 -15.20 -35.44
CA LYS A 52 26.68 -15.29 -34.82
C LYS A 52 26.74 -16.24 -33.62
N GLN A 53 27.02 -15.70 -32.44
CA GLN A 53 26.87 -16.46 -31.21
C GLN A 53 25.37 -16.67 -30.97
N GLU A 54 24.94 -17.93 -30.93
CA GLU A 54 23.62 -18.29 -30.42
C GLU A 54 23.49 -17.73 -29.01
N LEU A 55 22.59 -16.75 -28.86
CA LEU A 55 22.29 -16.13 -27.58
C LEU A 55 21.76 -17.22 -26.65
N LYS A 56 22.54 -17.60 -25.64
CA LYS A 56 22.06 -18.44 -24.55
C LYS A 56 20.84 -17.76 -23.95
N ALA A 57 19.74 -18.50 -23.79
CA ALA A 57 18.53 -17.98 -23.17
C ALA A 57 18.86 -17.48 -21.75
N VAL A 58 18.97 -16.16 -21.59
CA VAL A 58 19.30 -15.50 -20.32
C VAL A 58 18.06 -15.37 -19.41
N ASN A 59 16.88 -15.76 -19.91
CA ASN A 59 15.67 -15.88 -19.09
C ASN A 59 15.68 -17.19 -18.29
N ILE A 60 16.63 -17.29 -17.36
CA ILE A 60 16.41 -18.10 -16.17
C ILE A 60 15.76 -17.15 -15.17
N ASP A 61 14.48 -17.39 -14.88
CA ASP A 61 13.74 -16.69 -13.83
C ASP A 61 14.35 -17.02 -12.46
N THR A 62 15.44 -16.31 -12.14
CA THR A 62 16.10 -16.35 -10.84
C THR A 62 15.40 -15.43 -9.83
N SER A 63 14.21 -14.89 -10.14
CA SER A 63 13.47 -14.03 -9.21
C SER A 63 13.21 -14.75 -7.88
N SER A 64 12.98 -16.06 -7.92
CA SER A 64 12.78 -16.90 -6.74
C SER A 64 14.05 -17.06 -5.90
N ASP A 65 15.20 -17.33 -6.52
CA ASP A 65 16.48 -17.50 -5.83
C ASP A 65 17.04 -16.18 -5.31
N THR A 66 16.90 -15.10 -6.08
CA THR A 66 17.30 -13.75 -5.66
C THR A 66 16.41 -13.25 -4.51
N THR A 67 15.09 -13.49 -4.56
CA THR A 67 14.18 -13.18 -3.44
C THR A 67 14.52 -14.00 -2.20
N ARG A 68 14.89 -15.28 -2.38
CA ARG A 68 15.31 -16.15 -1.27
C ARG A 68 16.62 -15.69 -0.63
N ALA A 69 17.62 -15.35 -1.44
CA ALA A 69 18.89 -14.80 -0.97
C ALA A 69 18.68 -13.44 -0.26
N MET A 70 17.78 -12.60 -0.79
CA MET A 70 17.48 -11.30 -0.20
C MET A 70 16.79 -11.42 1.17
N ARG A 71 15.88 -12.40 1.36
CA ARG A 71 15.29 -12.71 2.68
C ARG A 71 16.29 -13.28 3.69
N GLN A 72 17.37 -13.93 3.22
CA GLN A 72 18.43 -14.42 4.11
C GLN A 72 19.34 -13.29 4.61
N VAL A 73 19.58 -12.28 3.78
CA VAL A 73 20.38 -11.10 4.13
C VAL A 73 19.56 -10.08 4.91
N PHE A 74 18.27 -9.95 4.59
CA PHE A 74 17.31 -9.08 5.26
C PHE A 74 16.13 -9.92 5.78
N PRO A 75 16.26 -10.55 6.96
CA PRO A 75 15.11 -11.19 7.58
C PRO A 75 14.02 -10.14 7.78
N ASP A 76 12.79 -10.47 7.43
CA ASP A 76 11.62 -9.62 7.68
C ASP A 76 11.60 -9.27 9.18
N ARG A 77 12.01 -8.04 9.50
CA ARG A 77 11.94 -7.54 10.87
C ARG A 77 10.44 -7.47 11.18
N PRO A 78 9.93 -8.19 12.19
CA PRO A 78 8.53 -8.04 12.57
C PRO A 78 8.28 -6.54 12.82
N PRO A 79 7.11 -6.01 12.43
CA PRO A 79 6.80 -4.61 12.70
C PRO A 79 7.07 -4.35 14.19
N PRO A 80 7.69 -3.21 14.54
CA PRO A 80 7.89 -2.88 15.94
C PRO A 80 6.55 -3.04 16.66
N LYS A 81 6.52 -3.84 17.73
CA LYS A 81 5.35 -3.90 18.61
C LYS A 81 5.23 -2.50 19.20
N ASP A 82 4.26 -1.72 18.74
CA ASP A 82 3.96 -0.39 19.25
C ASP A 82 3.31 -0.53 20.64
N ASN A 83 4.09 -1.02 21.62
CA ASN A 83 3.69 -1.16 23.02
C ASN A 83 3.29 0.20 23.61
N ALA A 84 3.84 1.29 23.08
CA ALA A 84 3.46 2.66 23.42
C ALA A 84 1.99 2.95 23.03
N SER A 85 1.55 2.50 21.85
CA SER A 85 0.16 2.66 21.43
C SER A 85 -0.82 1.80 22.24
N ASP A 86 -0.37 0.62 22.69
CA ASP A 86 -1.19 -0.27 23.51
C ASP A 86 -1.35 0.26 24.93
N ALA A 87 -0.27 0.80 25.51
CA ALA A 87 -0.32 1.45 26.83
C ALA A 87 -1.24 2.69 26.83
N GLU A 88 -1.16 3.54 25.80
CA GLU A 88 -2.04 4.70 25.66
C GLU A 88 -3.52 4.30 25.49
N LYS A 89 -3.81 3.26 24.70
CA LYS A 89 -5.17 2.72 24.54
C LYS A 89 -5.69 2.15 25.86
N GLN A 90 -4.87 1.40 26.59
CA GLN A 90 -5.25 0.86 27.90
C GLN A 90 -5.52 1.96 28.92
N GLN A 91 -4.68 3.00 28.96
CA GLN A 91 -4.88 4.14 29.85
C GLN A 91 -6.16 4.91 29.51
N ARG A 92 -6.43 5.16 28.23
CA ARG A 92 -7.68 5.79 27.77
C ARG A 92 -8.90 4.96 28.15
N GLN A 93 -8.83 3.65 27.93
CA GLN A 93 -9.91 2.74 28.29
C GLN A 93 -10.17 2.74 29.80
N ALA A 94 -9.11 2.67 30.61
CA ALA A 94 -9.22 2.72 32.06
C ALA A 94 -9.82 4.04 32.57
N GLN A 95 -9.51 5.17 31.92
CA GLN A 95 -10.10 6.48 32.22
C GLN A 95 -11.60 6.49 31.90
N ILE A 96 -12.00 6.04 30.72
CA ILE A 96 -13.43 5.96 30.32
C ILE A 96 -14.20 5.09 31.31
N GLU A 97 -13.65 3.91 31.65
CA GLU A 97 -14.27 3.02 32.62
C GLU A 97 -14.38 3.65 34.01
N ALA A 98 -13.37 4.42 34.45
CA ALA A 98 -13.41 5.14 35.72
C ALA A 98 -14.54 6.17 35.75
N HIS A 99 -14.63 7.02 34.72
CA HIS A 99 -15.71 8.00 34.58
C HIS A 99 -17.08 7.34 34.55
N CYS A 100 -17.21 6.22 33.83
CA CYS A 100 -18.45 5.47 33.76
C CYS A 100 -18.85 4.81 35.08
N ARG A 101 -17.88 4.34 35.87
CA ARG A 101 -18.14 3.84 37.23
C ARG A 101 -18.65 4.95 38.15
N GLU A 102 -18.05 6.13 38.06
CA GLU A 102 -18.44 7.29 38.85
C GLU A 102 -19.84 7.79 38.47
N ALA A 103 -20.13 7.96 37.18
CA ALA A 103 -21.44 8.36 36.71
C ALA A 103 -22.55 7.38 37.14
N LYS A 104 -22.29 6.07 37.04
CA LYS A 104 -23.23 5.03 37.51
C LYS A 104 -23.40 5.05 39.04
N ARG A 105 -22.35 5.37 39.80
CA ARG A 105 -22.42 5.52 41.26
C ARG A 105 -23.28 6.72 41.61
N TYR A 106 -22.97 7.88 41.04
CA TYR A 106 -23.74 9.11 41.24
C TYR A 106 -25.23 8.89 40.92
N LEU A 107 -25.53 8.24 39.79
CA LEU A 107 -26.91 7.92 39.41
C LEU A 107 -27.64 7.13 40.50
N ARG A 108 -27.00 6.08 41.04
CA ARG A 108 -27.57 5.30 42.14
C ARG A 108 -27.78 6.16 43.39
N ASP A 109 -26.83 7.04 43.68
CA ASP A 109 -26.87 7.89 44.87
C ASP A 109 -27.96 8.95 44.79
N ILE A 110 -28.31 9.44 43.59
CA ILE A 110 -29.43 10.38 43.41
C ILE A 110 -30.78 9.71 43.12
N THR A 111 -30.81 8.38 42.95
CA THR A 111 -32.05 7.66 42.60
C THR A 111 -32.86 7.36 43.87
N GLY A 112 -34.00 8.02 44.01
CA GLY A 112 -34.91 7.86 45.15
C GLY A 112 -34.94 9.09 46.05
N PRO A 113 -35.54 8.99 47.26
CA PRO A 113 -35.58 10.09 48.21
C PRO A 113 -34.20 10.33 48.80
N VAL A 114 -33.61 11.50 48.54
CA VAL A 114 -32.28 11.88 49.03
C VAL A 114 -32.22 13.34 49.45
N GLN A 115 -31.32 13.64 50.38
CA GLN A 115 -31.01 14.99 50.83
C GLN A 115 -29.65 15.39 50.27
N PHE A 116 -29.58 16.58 49.69
CA PHE A 116 -28.33 17.15 49.19
C PHE A 116 -27.72 18.00 50.30
N LEU A 117 -26.44 17.79 50.58
CA LEU A 117 -25.68 18.57 51.56
C LEU A 117 -24.56 19.32 50.86
N ASP A 118 -24.26 20.53 51.32
CA ASP A 118 -23.07 21.27 50.91
C ASP A 118 -21.79 20.75 51.63
N GLU A 119 -20.65 21.40 51.37
CA GLU A 119 -19.36 21.04 52.00
C GLU A 119 -19.36 21.24 53.53
N ASP A 120 -20.20 22.14 54.03
CA ASP A 120 -20.36 22.46 55.45
C ASP A 120 -21.40 21.55 56.14
N GLY A 121 -22.10 20.70 55.37
CA GLY A 121 -23.14 19.78 55.86
C GLY A 121 -24.53 20.40 55.99
N ASN A 122 -24.78 21.59 55.43
CA ASN A 122 -26.12 22.19 55.40
C ASN A 122 -26.95 21.60 54.25
N MET A 123 -28.27 21.50 54.45
CA MET A 123 -29.16 21.06 53.39
C MET A 123 -29.21 22.06 52.24
N MET A 124 -28.94 21.57 51.04
CA MET A 124 -29.15 22.29 49.80
C MET A 124 -30.63 22.22 49.40
N ASP A 125 -31.18 23.35 48.93
CA ASP A 125 -32.53 23.41 48.39
C ASP A 125 -32.54 22.87 46.95
N VAL A 126 -32.74 21.56 46.81
CA VAL A 126 -32.93 20.89 45.52
C VAL A 126 -34.33 20.30 45.49
N SER A 127 -35.16 20.79 44.57
CA SER A 127 -36.52 20.27 44.45
C SER A 127 -36.53 18.84 43.87
N GLU A 128 -37.52 18.03 44.24
CA GLU A 128 -37.71 16.69 43.64
C GLU A 128 -37.84 16.72 42.12
N ARG A 129 -38.36 17.83 41.57
CA ARG A 129 -38.46 18.02 40.12
C ARG A 129 -37.08 18.18 39.48
N GLU A 130 -36.21 18.98 40.09
CA GLU A 130 -34.83 19.18 39.63
C GLU A 130 -34.00 17.90 39.77
N ARG A 131 -34.10 17.21 40.92
CA ARG A 131 -33.44 15.92 41.12
C ARG A 131 -33.82 14.92 40.03
N LYS A 132 -35.12 14.77 39.72
CA LYS A 132 -35.60 13.86 38.68
C LYS A 132 -35.16 14.28 37.28
N ALA A 133 -35.13 15.58 36.99
CA ALA A 133 -34.62 16.08 35.71
C ALA A 133 -33.14 15.73 35.56
N HIS A 134 -32.34 15.94 36.61
CA HIS A 134 -30.92 15.61 36.60
C HIS A 134 -30.68 14.09 36.53
N GLN A 135 -31.49 13.29 37.22
CA GLN A 135 -31.46 11.83 37.11
C GLN A 135 -31.68 11.38 35.65
N ALA A 136 -32.68 11.92 34.96
CA ALA A 136 -32.96 11.58 33.57
C ALA A 136 -31.83 12.02 32.61
N GLU A 137 -31.22 13.17 32.87
CA GLU A 137 -30.04 13.64 32.12
C GLU A 137 -28.85 12.69 32.30
N MET A 138 -28.57 12.28 33.53
CA MET A 138 -27.47 11.36 33.83
C MET A 138 -27.73 9.94 33.29
N GLU A 139 -28.98 9.46 33.31
CA GLU A 139 -29.35 8.19 32.66
C GLU A 139 -29.03 8.23 31.17
N LYS A 140 -29.35 9.35 30.49
CA LYS A 140 -29.02 9.55 29.08
C LYS A 140 -27.51 9.60 28.86
N TYR A 141 -26.78 10.37 29.68
CA TYR A 141 -25.32 10.47 29.59
C TYR A 141 -24.65 9.09 29.70
N VAL A 142 -25.02 8.30 30.72
CA VAL A 142 -24.48 6.93 30.92
C VAL A 142 -24.83 6.03 29.73
N LYS A 143 -26.03 6.14 29.16
CA LYS A 143 -26.42 5.35 27.99
C LYS A 143 -25.59 5.69 26.74
N GLU A 144 -25.24 6.95 26.56
CA GLU A 144 -24.51 7.42 25.37
C GLU A 144 -22.99 7.22 25.47
N HIS A 145 -22.42 7.30 26.68
CA HIS A 145 -20.97 7.35 26.88
C HIS A 145 -20.36 6.11 27.54
N CYS A 146 -21.18 5.23 28.13
CA CYS A 146 -20.71 4.12 28.96
C CYS A 146 -21.12 2.72 28.46
N SER A 147 -21.30 2.59 27.14
CA SER A 147 -21.58 1.37 26.40
C SER A 147 -20.35 0.50 26.15
#